data_AF-A0A966YIV4-F1
#
_entry.id   AF-A0A966YIV4-F1
#
_cell.length_a   1.000
_cell.length_b   1.000
_cell.length_c   1.000
_cell.angle_alpha   90.00
_cell.angle_beta   90.00
_cell.angle_gamma   90.00
#
_symmetry.space_group_name_H-M   'P 1'
#
loop_
_entity.id
_entity.type
_entity.pdbx_description
1 polymer ?
#
loop_
_entity_poly.entity_id
_entity_poly.type
_entity_poly.pdbx_seq_one_letter_code
_entity_poly.pdbx_strand_id
1 'polypeptide(L)'
;MLTTLFHIPSRIELAGLSLPLLGWGLLLAVWAVISVAALAWTSWRQGMATAVRSLAPPLAVSGAIIAWGLPALDDGQGVPIRGYGVMLLAAAAAGTWLSIVRGRAVGIDADTIVGLGLEVFLAGLIGARLFYVIEYHEQFFPPGRSLLAAIPAVLNIAAGGLVVFGAVPTAALAAWWFARRRRLPLLQLADCIAPGLLVGLA
;
A
#
# COMPACT_ATOMS: atom_id res chain seq x y z
N MET A 1 3.68 12.89 -16.52
CA MET A 1 2.27 12.47 -16.68
C MET A 1 1.62 12.40 -15.30
N LEU A 2 1.10 13.52 -14.81
CA LEU A 2 0.48 13.64 -13.48
C LEU A 2 -0.98 14.09 -13.64
N THR A 3 -1.73 13.40 -14.49
CA THR A 3 -3.13 13.73 -14.74
C THR A 3 -3.95 13.42 -13.48
N THR A 4 -4.41 14.48 -12.83
CA THR A 4 -5.39 14.41 -11.74
C THR A 4 -6.75 14.10 -12.36
N LEU A 5 -7.40 13.05 -11.86
CA LEU A 5 -8.66 12.55 -12.41
C LEU A 5 -9.83 13.37 -11.84
N PHE A 6 -9.81 13.56 -10.51
CA PHE A 6 -10.69 14.47 -9.79
C PHE A 6 -10.07 14.82 -8.43
N HIS A 7 -10.56 15.89 -7.81
CA HIS A 7 -10.17 16.29 -6.46
C HIS A 7 -11.29 15.92 -5.48
N ILE A 8 -10.91 15.34 -4.35
CA ILE A 8 -11.86 15.12 -3.25
C ILE A 8 -11.86 16.40 -2.40
N PRO A 9 -13.00 17.10 -2.26
CA PRO A 9 -13.07 18.34 -1.51
C PRO A 9 -12.72 18.10 -0.04
N SER A 10 -11.83 18.92 0.52
CA SER A 10 -11.38 18.77 1.91
C SER A 10 -12.35 19.32 2.96
N ARG A 11 -13.38 20.07 2.53
CA ARG A 11 -14.44 20.64 3.39
C ARG A 11 -15.81 20.44 2.75
N ILE A 12 -16.82 20.17 3.58
CA ILE A 12 -18.22 20.25 3.20
C ILE A 12 -18.85 21.42 3.95
N GLU A 13 -19.56 22.29 3.24
CA GLU A 13 -20.45 23.28 3.84
C GLU A 13 -21.83 22.66 4.02
N LEU A 14 -22.17 22.27 5.25
CA LEU A 14 -23.50 21.79 5.60
C LEU A 14 -24.17 22.84 6.50
N ALA A 15 -25.29 23.41 6.04
CA ALA A 15 -26.11 24.36 6.80
C ALA A 15 -25.32 25.54 7.44
N GLY A 16 -24.34 26.10 6.73
CA GLY A 16 -23.54 27.24 7.18
C GLY A 16 -22.35 26.90 8.09
N LEU A 17 -22.11 25.61 8.38
CA LEU A 17 -20.92 25.13 9.09
C LEU A 17 -19.96 24.46 8.11
N SER A 18 -18.73 24.97 8.01
CA SER A 18 -17.66 24.34 7.22
C SER A 18 -17.04 23.19 8.03
N LEU A 19 -17.46 21.95 7.78
CA LEU A 19 -16.89 20.78 8.43
C LEU A 19 -15.74 20.21 7.58
N PRO A 20 -14.58 19.90 8.19
CA PRO A 20 -13.53 19.16 7.48
C PRO A 20 -14.05 17.77 7.08
N LEU A 21 -13.86 17.40 5.82
CA LEU A 21 -14.19 16.06 5.33
C LEU A 21 -13.07 15.06 5.64
N LEU A 22 -11.81 15.46 5.40
CA LEU A 22 -10.62 14.64 5.66
C LEU A 22 -9.92 15.02 6.98
N GLY A 23 -9.08 14.12 7.50
CA GLY A 23 -8.35 14.32 8.76
C GLY A 23 -9.24 14.07 9.96
N TRP A 24 -9.33 15.03 10.89
CA TRP A 24 -10.24 15.00 12.05
C TRP A 24 -11.69 15.35 11.68
N GLY A 25 -12.11 14.92 10.50
CA GLY A 25 -13.36 15.30 9.87
C GLY A 25 -14.43 14.21 9.91
N LEU A 26 -15.46 14.43 9.09
CA LEU A 26 -16.59 13.50 8.90
C LEU A 26 -16.13 12.07 8.54
N LEU A 27 -15.10 11.93 7.71
CA LEU A 27 -14.62 10.62 7.27
C LEU A 27 -14.07 9.79 8.44
N LEU A 28 -13.38 10.43 9.39
CA LEU A 28 -12.89 9.77 10.60
C LEU A 28 -14.03 9.42 11.57
N ALA A 29 -15.05 10.28 11.67
CA ALA A 29 -16.24 10.00 12.47
C ALA A 29 -17.03 8.80 11.93
N VAL A 30 -17.29 8.75 10.61
CA VAL A 30 -17.94 7.60 9.96
C VAL A 30 -17.09 6.34 10.14
N TRP A 31 -15.78 6.44 9.93
CA TRP A 31 -14.87 5.33 10.15
C TRP A 31 -14.88 4.84 11.60
N ALA A 32 -14.93 5.73 12.60
CA ALA A 32 -15.02 5.36 14.01
C ALA A 32 -16.34 4.65 14.32
N VAL A 33 -17.47 5.10 13.76
CA VAL A 33 -18.77 4.42 13.91
C VAL A 33 -18.73 3.01 13.31
N ILE A 34 -18.18 2.86 12.11
CA ILE A 34 -18.01 1.55 11.46
C ILE A 34 -17.09 0.64 12.29
N SER A 35 -16.01 1.19 12.82
CA SER A 35 -15.04 0.47 13.66
C SER A 35 -15.67 -0.05 14.95
N VAL A 36 -16.47 0.79 15.62
CA VAL A 36 -17.22 0.41 16.83
C VAL A 36 -18.27 -0.65 16.49
N ALA A 37 -19.00 -0.50 15.38
CA ALA A 37 -19.98 -1.49 14.94
C ALA A 37 -19.34 -2.84 14.60
N ALA A 38 -18.19 -2.83 13.91
CA ALA A 38 -17.43 -4.03 13.58
C ALA A 38 -16.88 -4.73 14.83
N LEU A 39 -16.35 -3.97 15.80
CA LEU A 39 -15.90 -4.50 17.09
C LEU A 39 -17.06 -5.05 17.93
N ALA A 40 -18.21 -4.37 17.96
CA ALA A 40 -19.42 -4.86 18.64
C ALA A 40 -19.93 -6.17 18.01
N TRP A 41 -19.98 -6.24 16.68
CA TRP A 41 -20.41 -7.44 15.96
C TRP A 41 -19.48 -8.64 16.19
N THR A 42 -18.17 -8.40 16.13
CA THR A 42 -17.16 -9.46 16.28
C THR A 42 -16.98 -9.89 17.73
N SER A 43 -17.06 -8.96 18.68
CA SER A 43 -17.07 -9.29 20.12
C SER A 43 -18.28 -10.13 20.50
N TRP A 44 -19.44 -9.91 19.88
CA TRP A 44 -20.63 -10.72 20.11
C TRP A 44 -20.51 -12.16 19.57
N ARG A 45 -19.66 -12.38 18.55
CA ARG A 45 -19.46 -13.71 17.94
C ARG A 45 -18.28 -14.51 18.48
N GLN A 46 -17.17 -13.84 18.86
CA GLN A 46 -15.88 -14.50 19.11
C GLN A 46 -15.21 -14.06 20.42
N GLY A 47 -15.87 -13.22 21.21
CA GLY A 47 -15.34 -12.64 22.45
C GLY A 47 -14.47 -11.40 22.21
N MET A 48 -14.46 -10.50 23.20
CA MET A 48 -13.85 -9.17 23.08
C MET A 48 -12.34 -9.20 22.86
N ALA A 49 -11.61 -10.13 23.50
CA ALA A 49 -10.16 -10.24 23.37
C ALA A 49 -9.71 -10.64 21.95
N THR A 50 -10.46 -11.52 21.29
CA THR A 50 -10.17 -12.00 19.92
C THR A 50 -10.52 -10.96 18.88
N ALA A 51 -11.64 -10.25 19.08
CA ALA A 51 -12.07 -9.13 18.25
C ALA A 51 -11.04 -7.99 18.27
N VAL A 52 -10.58 -7.59 19.47
CA VAL A 52 -9.57 -6.54 19.61
C VAL A 52 -8.25 -6.95 18.97
N ARG A 53 -7.76 -8.18 19.19
CA ARG A 53 -6.48 -8.62 18.59
C ARG A 53 -6.48 -8.67 17.07
N SER A 54 -7.60 -9.05 16.46
CA SER A 54 -7.71 -9.20 15.01
C SER A 54 -8.04 -7.89 14.29
N LEU A 55 -8.91 -7.05 14.86
CA LEU A 55 -9.33 -5.79 14.24
C LEU A 55 -8.51 -4.57 14.65
N ALA A 56 -7.90 -4.53 15.84
CA ALA A 56 -7.17 -3.32 16.27
C ALA A 56 -6.03 -2.93 15.33
N PRO A 57 -5.19 -3.85 14.81
CA PRO A 57 -4.11 -3.47 13.88
C PRO A 57 -4.62 -2.85 12.56
N PRO A 58 -5.54 -3.48 11.78
CA PRO A 58 -6.01 -2.89 10.53
C PRO A 58 -6.86 -1.63 10.76
N LEU A 59 -7.58 -1.56 11.88
CA LEU A 59 -8.31 -0.34 12.24
C LEU A 59 -7.34 0.79 12.58
N ALA A 60 -6.33 0.56 13.42
CA ALA A 60 -5.34 1.60 13.75
C ALA A 60 -4.64 2.13 12.49
N VAL A 61 -4.27 1.25 11.55
CA VAL A 61 -3.63 1.63 10.29
C VAL A 61 -4.60 2.47 9.42
N SER A 62 -5.84 2.01 9.23
CA SER A 62 -6.82 2.75 8.42
C SER A 62 -7.21 4.09 9.04
N GLY A 63 -7.38 4.15 10.36
CA GLY A 63 -7.62 5.39 11.09
C GLY A 63 -6.44 6.37 10.99
N ALA A 64 -5.20 5.89 11.09
CA ALA A 64 -4.00 6.73 10.92
C ALA A 64 -3.88 7.29 9.49
N ILE A 65 -4.21 6.50 8.47
CA ILE A 65 -4.25 6.96 7.07
C ILE A 65 -5.30 8.07 6.91
N ILE A 66 -6.48 7.92 7.51
CA ILE A 66 -7.55 8.92 7.41
C ILE A 66 -7.18 10.21 8.15
N ALA A 67 -6.62 10.08 9.36
CA ALA A 67 -6.32 11.20 10.24
C ALA A 67 -5.10 12.01 9.78
N TRP A 68 -4.07 11.34 9.26
CA TRP A 68 -2.78 11.96 8.94
C TRP A 68 -2.34 11.75 7.49
N GLY A 69 -2.57 10.57 6.93
CA GLY A 69 -2.13 10.26 5.55
C GLY A 69 -2.86 11.10 4.51
N LEU A 70 -4.20 11.12 4.56
CA LEU A 70 -5.01 11.83 3.59
C LEU A 70 -4.87 13.36 3.64
N PRO A 71 -4.86 14.02 4.81
CA PRO A 71 -4.64 15.46 4.89
C PRO A 71 -3.24 15.89 4.41
N ALA A 72 -2.23 15.03 4.57
CA ALA A 72 -0.88 15.31 4.09
C ALA A 72 -0.79 15.34 2.55
N LEU A 73 -1.81 14.82 1.85
CA LEU A 73 -1.91 14.83 0.39
C LEU A 73 -2.78 15.99 -0.14
N ASP A 74 -3.27 16.88 0.72
CA ASP A 74 -4.09 18.02 0.29
C ASP A 74 -3.19 19.14 -0.27
N ASP A 75 -3.32 19.41 -1.57
CA ASP A 75 -2.59 20.47 -2.28
C ASP A 75 -3.27 21.86 -2.11
N GLY A 76 -4.27 21.97 -1.21
CA GLY A 76 -5.02 23.20 -0.90
C GLY A 76 -6.33 23.34 -1.69
N GLN A 77 -6.55 22.53 -2.72
CA GLN A 77 -7.82 22.40 -3.45
C GLN A 77 -8.56 21.08 -3.16
N GLY A 78 -8.03 20.26 -2.25
CA GLY A 78 -8.51 18.90 -1.98
C GLY A 78 -7.47 17.85 -2.35
N VAL A 79 -7.72 16.60 -1.94
CA VAL A 79 -6.80 15.48 -2.20
C VAL A 79 -6.88 15.08 -3.68
N PRO A 80 -5.77 15.17 -4.45
CA PRO A 80 -5.77 14.86 -5.87
C PRO A 80 -5.72 13.35 -6.08
N ILE A 81 -6.78 12.78 -6.67
CA ILE A 81 -6.76 11.39 -7.11
C ILE A 81 -6.00 11.31 -8.44
N ARG A 82 -4.78 10.76 -8.39
CA ARG A 82 -3.91 10.62 -9.56
C ARG A 82 -4.38 9.42 -10.39
N GLY A 83 -4.67 9.62 -11.68
CA GLY A 83 -5.16 8.55 -12.56
C GLY A 83 -4.18 7.38 -12.67
N TYR A 84 -2.87 7.66 -12.72
CA TYR A 84 -1.83 6.63 -12.71
C TYR A 84 -1.90 5.70 -11.48
N GLY A 85 -2.13 6.27 -10.29
CA GLY A 85 -2.26 5.47 -9.06
C GLY A 85 -3.50 4.59 -9.07
N VAL A 86 -4.62 5.10 -9.59
CA VAL A 86 -5.85 4.32 -9.77
C VAL A 86 -5.64 3.17 -10.75
N MET A 87 -4.98 3.42 -11.88
CA MET A 87 -4.67 2.37 -12.86
C MET A 87 -3.71 1.32 -12.29
N LEU A 88 -2.66 1.73 -11.57
CA LEU A 88 -1.76 0.79 -10.89
C LEU A 88 -2.50 -0.10 -9.89
N LEU A 89 -3.40 0.47 -9.09
CA LEU A 89 -4.18 -0.30 -8.12
C LEU A 89 -5.14 -1.28 -8.82
N ALA A 90 -5.79 -0.83 -9.90
CA ALA A 90 -6.64 -1.69 -10.72
C ALA A 90 -5.84 -2.83 -11.37
N ALA A 91 -4.65 -2.53 -11.90
CA ALA A 91 -3.77 -3.51 -12.52
C ALA A 91 -3.23 -4.51 -11.49
N ALA A 92 -2.84 -4.07 -10.30
CA ALA A 92 -2.42 -4.94 -9.21
C ALA A 92 -3.55 -5.86 -8.73
N ALA A 93 -4.77 -5.33 -8.62
CA ALA A 93 -5.95 -6.11 -8.25
C ALA A 93 -6.32 -7.14 -9.33
N ALA A 94 -6.35 -6.73 -10.60
CA ALA A 94 -6.62 -7.61 -11.73
C ALA A 94 -5.53 -8.67 -11.92
N GLY A 95 -4.26 -8.29 -11.77
CA GLY A 95 -3.12 -9.21 -11.83
C GLY A 95 -3.16 -10.25 -10.70
N THR A 96 -3.45 -9.81 -9.48
CA THR A 96 -3.61 -10.71 -8.32
C THR A 96 -4.79 -11.66 -8.51
N TRP A 97 -5.93 -11.14 -8.97
CA TRP A 97 -7.11 -11.94 -9.28
C TRP A 97 -6.80 -13.01 -10.34
N LEU A 98 -6.13 -12.63 -11.43
CA LEU A 98 -5.73 -13.56 -12.47
C LEU A 98 -4.76 -14.63 -11.95
N SER A 99 -3.79 -14.25 -11.11
CA SER A 99 -2.90 -15.20 -10.46
C SER A 99 -3.65 -16.16 -9.55
N ILE A 100 -4.65 -15.71 -8.78
CA ILE A 100 -5.49 -16.59 -7.94
C ILE A 100 -6.25 -17.60 -8.79
N VAL A 101 -6.88 -17.16 -9.88
CA VAL A 101 -7.63 -18.04 -10.78
C VAL A 101 -6.72 -19.11 -11.38
N ARG A 102 -5.53 -18.73 -11.85
CA ARG A 102 -4.55 -19.69 -12.42
C ARG A 102 -3.95 -20.60 -11.36
N GLY A 103 -3.61 -20.06 -10.19
CA GLY A 103 -3.04 -20.81 -9.09
C GLY A 103 -3.97 -21.90 -8.58
N ARG A 104 -5.27 -21.62 -8.49
CA ARG A 104 -6.29 -22.62 -8.14
C ARG A 104 -6.33 -23.79 -9.11
N ALA A 105 -6.16 -23.55 -10.41
CA ALA A 105 -6.11 -24.62 -11.41
C ALA A 105 -4.91 -25.57 -11.22
N VAL A 106 -3.92 -25.14 -10.45
CA VAL A 106 -2.65 -25.85 -10.23
C VAL A 106 -2.47 -26.26 -8.76
N GLY A 107 -3.50 -26.06 -7.92
CA GLY A 107 -3.49 -26.45 -6.51
C GLY A 107 -2.82 -25.46 -5.55
N ILE A 108 -2.53 -24.23 -6.01
CA ILE A 108 -2.03 -23.16 -5.15
C ILE A 108 -3.22 -22.42 -4.54
N ASP A 109 -3.23 -22.32 -3.21
CA ASP A 109 -4.28 -21.63 -2.47
C ASP A 109 -4.23 -20.10 -2.67
N ALA A 110 -5.40 -19.46 -2.60
CA ALA A 110 -5.53 -18.01 -2.78
C ALA A 110 -4.75 -17.22 -1.72
N ASP A 111 -4.72 -17.68 -0.48
CA ASP A 111 -4.01 -17.01 0.62
C ASP A 111 -2.49 -17.00 0.37
N THR A 112 -1.99 -18.04 -0.30
CA THR A 112 -0.57 -18.12 -0.66
C THR A 112 -0.20 -17.05 -1.69
N ILE A 113 -1.08 -16.81 -2.66
CA ILE A 113 -0.86 -15.82 -3.72
C ILE A 113 -1.00 -14.40 -3.19
N VAL A 114 -2.00 -14.14 -2.36
CA VAL A 114 -2.15 -12.85 -1.68
C VAL A 114 -0.95 -12.59 -0.76
N GLY A 115 -0.52 -13.59 0.02
CA GLY A 115 0.65 -13.47 0.88
C GLY A 115 1.94 -13.19 0.11
N LEU A 116 2.13 -13.86 -1.04
CA LEU A 116 3.23 -13.59 -1.93
C LEU A 116 3.17 -12.16 -2.50
N GLY A 117 2.00 -11.73 -2.98
CA GLY A 117 1.80 -10.40 -3.53
C GLY A 117 2.16 -9.30 -2.54
N LEU A 118 1.76 -9.46 -1.27
CA LEU A 118 2.10 -8.53 -0.20
C LEU A 118 3.61 -8.48 0.07
N GLU A 119 4.28 -9.63 0.15
CA GLU A 119 5.72 -9.68 0.40
C GLU A 119 6.53 -9.10 -0.77
N VAL A 120 6.16 -9.42 -1.99
CA VAL A 120 6.77 -8.90 -3.22
C VAL A 120 6.56 -7.39 -3.33
N PHE A 121 5.37 -6.90 -3.02
CA PHE A 121 5.06 -5.47 -3.01
C PHE A 121 5.92 -4.72 -1.98
N LEU A 122 6.02 -5.22 -0.76
CA LEU A 122 6.83 -4.61 0.30
C LEU A 122 8.32 -4.62 -0.04
N ALA A 123 8.84 -5.75 -0.53
CA ALA A 123 10.23 -5.85 -0.95
C ALA A 123 10.54 -4.92 -2.13
N GLY A 124 9.64 -4.83 -3.11
CA GLY A 124 9.77 -3.94 -4.25
C GLY A 124 9.77 -2.46 -3.84
N LEU A 125 8.90 -2.07 -2.89
CA LEU A 125 8.87 -0.70 -2.36
C LEU A 125 10.19 -0.34 -1.66
N ILE A 126 10.72 -1.25 -0.84
CA ILE A 126 12.00 -1.07 -0.15
C ILE A 126 13.14 -0.98 -1.18
N GLY A 127 13.18 -1.88 -2.17
CA GLY A 127 14.20 -1.90 -3.20
C GLY A 127 14.18 -0.65 -4.08
N ALA A 128 12.99 -0.19 -4.48
CA ALA A 128 12.86 1.05 -5.24
C ALA A 128 13.37 2.26 -4.48
N ARG A 129 13.18 2.28 -3.16
CA ARG A 129 13.67 3.37 -2.32
C ARG A 129 15.18 3.30 -2.14
N LEU A 130 15.73 2.12 -1.85
CA LEU A 130 17.16 1.92 -1.71
C LEU A 130 17.90 2.32 -2.99
N PHE A 131 17.38 1.90 -4.15
CA PHE A 131 18.01 2.22 -5.42
C PHE A 131 17.94 3.71 -5.75
N TYR A 132 16.84 4.40 -5.42
CA TYR A 132 16.75 5.85 -5.52
C TYR A 132 17.84 6.55 -4.70
N VAL A 133 18.08 6.11 -3.46
CA VAL A 133 19.10 6.70 -2.59
C VAL A 133 20.52 6.47 -3.13
N ILE A 134 20.77 5.31 -3.74
CA ILE A 134 22.06 4.98 -4.37
C ILE A 134 22.29 5.85 -5.62
N GLU A 135 21.27 6.00 -6.46
CA GLU A 135 21.34 6.76 -7.71
C GLU A 135 21.50 8.26 -7.44
N TYR A 136 20.75 8.81 -6.49
CA TYR A 136 20.78 10.23 -6.11
C TYR A 136 21.69 10.48 -4.89
N HIS A 137 22.76 9.69 -4.73
CA HIS A 137 23.60 9.74 -3.52
C HIS A 137 24.16 11.14 -3.22
N GLU A 138 24.46 11.95 -4.24
CA GLU A 138 25.03 13.29 -4.04
C GLU A 138 24.03 14.26 -3.40
N GLN A 139 22.72 14.04 -3.61
CA GLN A 139 21.66 14.84 -2.98
C GLN A 139 21.44 14.45 -1.52
N PHE A 140 21.70 13.19 -1.16
CA PHE A 140 21.53 12.67 0.20
C PHE A 140 22.81 12.77 1.04
N PHE A 141 23.99 12.72 0.42
CA PHE A 141 25.30 12.71 1.06
C PHE A 141 26.24 13.78 0.50
N PRO A 142 25.94 15.09 0.68
CA PRO A 142 26.91 16.13 0.36
C PRO A 142 28.15 16.00 1.26
N PRO A 143 29.35 16.39 0.76
CA PRO A 143 30.59 16.28 1.52
C PRO A 143 30.48 17.08 2.84
N GLY A 144 30.51 16.38 3.97
CA GLY A 144 30.45 16.96 5.32
C GLY A 144 29.21 16.61 6.16
N ARG A 145 28.21 15.88 5.63
CA ARG A 145 27.06 15.40 6.41
C ARG A 145 27.32 14.02 7.03
N SER A 146 26.95 13.85 8.30
CA SER A 146 27.01 12.56 9.01
C SER A 146 25.93 11.59 8.51
N LEU A 147 26.29 10.32 8.29
CA LEU A 147 25.41 9.24 7.81
C LEU A 147 24.11 9.10 8.64
N LEU A 148 24.15 9.43 9.93
CA LEU A 148 23.02 9.36 10.85
C LEU A 148 21.95 10.44 10.59
N ALA A 149 22.34 11.61 10.05
CA ALA A 149 21.40 12.67 9.70
C ALA A 149 20.63 12.40 8.38
N ALA A 150 21.12 11.49 7.55
CA ALA A 150 20.50 11.13 6.27
C ALA A 150 19.38 10.08 6.42
N ILE A 151 19.36 9.30 7.51
CA ILE A 151 18.38 8.25 7.77
C ILE A 151 16.91 8.72 7.67
N PRO A 152 16.50 9.85 8.30
CA PRO A 152 15.12 10.34 8.16
C PRO A 152 14.77 10.79 6.73
N ALA A 153 15.74 11.29 5.96
CA ALA A 153 15.52 11.66 4.55
C ALA A 153 15.40 10.42 3.64
N VAL A 154 16.18 9.38 3.93
CA VAL A 154 16.12 8.08 3.24
C VAL A 154 14.78 7.37 3.47
N LEU A 155 14.21 7.47 4.67
CA LEU A 155 12.93 6.85 5.01
C LEU A 155 11.70 7.66 4.57
N ASN A 156 11.86 8.89 4.07
CA ASN A 156 10.75 9.72 3.61
C ASN A 156 10.25 9.28 2.21
N ILE A 157 9.54 8.14 2.17
CA ILE A 157 8.88 7.62 0.97
C ILE A 157 7.77 8.60 0.49
N ALA A 158 7.16 9.34 1.42
CA ALA A 158 6.04 10.24 1.16
C ALA A 158 6.42 11.48 0.33
N ALA A 159 7.69 11.90 0.35
CA ALA A 159 8.20 12.99 -0.48
C ALA A 159 8.40 12.59 -1.97
N GLY A 160 8.14 11.33 -2.33
CA GLY A 160 8.45 10.78 -3.65
C GLY A 160 9.90 10.29 -3.77
N GLY A 161 10.28 9.80 -4.96
CA GLY A 161 11.61 9.26 -5.24
C GLY A 161 11.69 7.74 -5.07
N LEU A 162 11.14 7.02 -6.04
CA LEU A 162 11.14 5.56 -6.14
C LEU A 162 11.64 5.20 -7.54
N VAL A 163 12.66 4.35 -7.63
CA VAL A 163 13.19 3.89 -8.91
C VAL A 163 12.76 2.45 -9.15
N VAL A 164 12.01 2.21 -10.22
CA VAL A 164 11.46 0.88 -10.55
C VAL A 164 12.57 -0.16 -10.77
N PHE A 165 13.75 0.26 -11.26
CA PHE A 165 14.91 -0.62 -11.41
C PHE A 165 15.36 -1.28 -10.10
N GLY A 166 15.13 -0.63 -8.95
CA GLY A 166 15.37 -1.22 -7.63
C GLY A 166 14.27 -2.19 -7.17
N ALA A 167 13.04 -1.99 -7.62
CA ALA A 167 11.90 -2.83 -7.25
C ALA A 167 11.98 -4.22 -7.88
N VAL A 168 12.31 -4.32 -9.17
CA VAL A 168 12.30 -5.59 -9.90
C VAL A 168 13.21 -6.68 -9.28
N PRO A 169 14.51 -6.43 -9.02
CA PRO A 169 15.39 -7.46 -8.49
C PRO A 169 15.03 -7.84 -7.04
N THR A 170 14.58 -6.89 -6.23
CA THR A 170 14.18 -7.13 -4.83
C THR A 170 12.85 -7.89 -4.74
N ALA A 171 11.89 -7.54 -5.59
CA ALA A 171 10.64 -8.27 -5.78
C ALA A 171 10.89 -9.73 -6.22
N ALA A 172 11.78 -9.94 -7.20
CA ALA A 172 12.14 -11.28 -7.66
C ALA A 172 12.82 -12.11 -6.56
N LEU A 173 13.74 -11.50 -5.80
CA LEU A 173 14.39 -12.16 -4.66
C LEU A 173 13.39 -12.53 -3.57
N ALA A 174 12.45 -11.65 -3.25
CA ALA A 174 11.38 -11.92 -2.29
C ALA A 174 10.47 -13.05 -2.76
N ALA A 175 10.07 -13.07 -4.03
CA ALA A 175 9.28 -14.15 -4.59
C ALA A 175 10.01 -15.50 -4.52
N TRP A 176 11.30 -15.52 -4.84
CA TRP A 176 12.14 -16.70 -4.73
C TRP A 176 12.25 -17.20 -3.28
N TRP A 177 12.50 -16.28 -2.35
CA TRP A 177 12.61 -16.57 -0.92
C TRP A 177 11.28 -17.10 -0.35
N PHE A 178 10.16 -16.50 -0.72
CA PHE A 178 8.82 -16.94 -0.34
C PHE A 178 8.52 -18.36 -0.84
N ALA A 179 8.77 -18.62 -2.13
CA ALA A 179 8.57 -19.93 -2.73
C ALA A 179 9.42 -21.00 -2.03
N ARG A 180 10.69 -20.67 -1.71
CA ARG A 180 11.59 -21.58 -0.98
C ARG A 180 11.10 -21.86 0.43
N ARG A 181 10.61 -20.86 1.16
CA ARG A 181 10.03 -21.04 2.52
C ARG A 181 8.78 -21.90 2.51
N ARG A 182 7.95 -21.80 1.47
CA ARG A 182 6.70 -22.56 1.32
C ARG A 182 6.86 -23.87 0.54
N ARG A 183 8.09 -24.22 0.13
CA ARG A 183 8.41 -25.41 -0.69
C ARG A 183 7.58 -25.51 -1.97
N LEU A 184 7.30 -24.36 -2.59
CA LEU A 184 6.52 -24.29 -3.82
C LEU A 184 7.43 -24.47 -5.05
N PRO A 185 6.96 -25.16 -6.10
CA PRO A 185 7.68 -25.23 -7.37
C PRO A 185 7.75 -23.83 -8.02
N LEU A 186 8.96 -23.25 -8.05
CA LEU A 186 9.23 -21.90 -8.56
C LEU A 186 8.71 -21.67 -9.98
N LEU A 187 8.91 -22.63 -10.89
CA LEU A 187 8.48 -22.52 -12.28
C LEU A 187 6.95 -22.43 -12.38
N GLN A 188 6.26 -23.29 -11.65
CA GLN A 188 4.80 -23.31 -11.62
C GLN A 188 4.22 -22.01 -11.03
N LEU A 189 4.87 -21.48 -9.99
CA LEU A 189 4.51 -20.19 -9.41
C LEU A 189 4.74 -19.04 -10.40
N ALA A 190 5.88 -19.04 -11.10
CA ALA A 190 6.20 -18.05 -12.12
C ALA A 190 5.19 -18.10 -13.29
N ASP A 191 4.81 -19.29 -13.76
CA ASP A 191 3.81 -19.46 -14.83
C ASP A 191 2.41 -18.97 -14.42
N CYS A 192 2.07 -19.06 -13.12
CA CYS A 192 0.82 -18.53 -12.60
C CYS A 192 0.82 -16.98 -12.51
N ILE A 193 1.97 -16.39 -12.21
CA ILE A 193 2.10 -14.95 -11.93
C ILE A 193 2.45 -14.14 -13.18
N ALA A 194 3.16 -14.71 -14.15
CA ALA A 194 3.60 -14.03 -15.36
C ALA A 194 2.47 -13.29 -16.11
N PRO A 195 1.26 -13.87 -16.28
CA PRO A 195 0.14 -13.13 -16.88
C PRO A 195 -0.31 -11.94 -16.03
N GLY A 196 -0.29 -12.08 -14.70
CA GLY A 196 -0.64 -11.00 -13.77
C GLY A 196 0.36 -9.85 -13.81
N LEU A 197 1.65 -10.15 -14.00
CA LEU A 197 2.69 -9.14 -14.20
C LEU A 197 2.50 -8.35 -15.50
N LEU A 198 2.11 -9.02 -16.58
CA LEU A 198 1.82 -8.37 -17.86
C LEU A 198 0.67 -7.37 -17.78
N VAL A 199 -0.36 -7.68 -16.97
CA VAL A 199 -1.45 -6.72 -16.70
C VAL A 199 -0.94 -5.46 -16.01
N GLY A 200 0.07 -5.57 -15.15
CA GLY A 200 0.71 -4.44 -14.47
C GLY A 200 1.61 -3.58 -15.35
N LEU A 201 2.04 -4.09 -16.51
CA LEU A 201 2.90 -3.37 -17.46
C LEU A 201 2.12 -2.53 -18.48
N ALA A 202 0.82 -2.82 -18.64
CA ALA A 202 -0.08 -2.14 -19.57
C ALA A 202 -0.64 -0.84 -18.97
#